data_AF-A0A935E619-F1
#
_entry.id   AF-A0A935E619-F1
#
_cell.length_a   1.000
_cell.length_b   1.000
_cell.length_c   1.000
_cell.angle_alpha   90.00
_cell.angle_beta   90.00
_cell.angle_gamma   90.00
#
_symmetry.space_group_name_H-M   'P 1'
#
loop_
_entity.id
_entity.type
_entity.pdbx_description
1 polymer ?
#
loop_
_entity_poly.entity_id
_entity_poly.type
_entity_poly.pdbx_seq_one_letter_code
_entity_poly.pdbx_strand_id
1 'polypeptide(L)'
;MTRRKILILTGLIIGLTALVITYFPMLSIATGYTAKKVCTCTFLSKRDKQEIVRNDLYFSILSNVDVDIDLPKNIVTTSIFGLAPQTAVFRKGIGCILLDGADDYHVKFNPNELLDAKVDTLFEQKYITVGTDQNKLQQAIDHAFDPDNQLIEKRTTAVLVIHKDTLIAEKYAPPFNAAMAQLGWSMTKSLMNAFAGILQQQGKLNLNQNNLFKLGPMMKDATFQ
;
A
#
# COMPACT_ATOMS: atom_id res chain seq x y z
N MET A 1 -34.63 8.08 -40.36
CA MET A 1 -33.65 7.04 -39.96
C MET A 1 -34.36 5.68 -40.04
N THR A 2 -33.83 4.67 -40.74
CA THR A 2 -34.52 3.38 -40.89
C THR A 2 -34.60 2.63 -39.56
N ARG A 3 -35.70 1.90 -39.29
CA ARG A 3 -35.94 1.15 -38.04
C ARG A 3 -34.76 0.27 -37.61
N ARG A 4 -34.02 -0.28 -38.58
CA ARG A 4 -32.77 -1.04 -38.38
C ARG A 4 -31.62 -0.20 -37.81
N LYS A 5 -31.44 1.05 -38.27
CA LYS A 5 -30.42 1.96 -37.74
C LYS A 5 -30.73 2.37 -36.29
N ILE A 6 -32.01 2.56 -35.96
CA ILE A 6 -32.46 2.87 -34.60
C ILE A 6 -32.13 1.70 -33.65
N LEU A 7 -32.48 0.47 -34.02
CA LEU A 7 -32.20 -0.72 -33.21
C LEU A 7 -30.69 -0.94 -32.95
N ILE A 8 -29.85 -0.73 -33.98
CA ILE A 8 -28.39 -0.84 -33.84
C ILE A 8 -27.87 0.25 -32.89
N LEU A 9 -28.33 1.50 -33.05
CA LEU A 9 -27.91 2.60 -32.19
C LEU A 9 -28.32 2.36 -30.74
N THR A 10 -29.55 1.90 -30.50
CA THR A 10 -30.04 1.55 -29.15
C THR A 10 -29.21 0.41 -28.55
N GLY A 11 -28.91 -0.64 -29.31
CA GLY A 11 -28.07 -1.74 -28.84
C GLY A 11 -26.66 -1.29 -28.47
N LEU A 12 -26.05 -0.41 -29.27
CA LEU A 12 -24.73 0.17 -28.97
C LEU A 12 -24.76 1.03 -27.71
N ILE A 13 -25.79 1.86 -27.53
CA ILE A 13 -25.95 2.69 -26.32
C ILE A 13 -26.10 1.81 -25.07
N ILE A 14 -26.93 0.77 -25.13
CA ILE A 14 -27.12 -0.16 -24.01
C ILE A 14 -25.81 -0.89 -23.69
N GLY A 15 -25.12 -1.41 -24.72
CA GLY A 15 -23.84 -2.09 -24.56
C GLY A 15 -22.76 -1.18 -23.96
N LEU A 16 -22.65 0.07 -24.43
CA LEU A 16 -21.71 1.05 -23.89
C LEU A 16 -22.06 1.43 -22.45
N THR A 17 -23.35 1.61 -22.15
CA THR A 17 -23.81 1.94 -20.79
C THR A 17 -23.49 0.81 -19.81
N ALA A 18 -23.76 -0.44 -20.19
CA ALA A 18 -23.42 -1.61 -19.40
C ALA A 18 -21.91 -1.73 -19.16
N LEU A 19 -21.09 -1.46 -20.19
CA LEU A 19 -19.64 -1.44 -20.08
C LEU A 19 -19.18 -0.34 -19.10
N VAL A 20 -19.68 0.89 -19.23
CA VAL A 20 -19.33 2.00 -18.33
C VAL A 20 -19.68 1.63 -16.89
N ILE A 21 -20.90 1.16 -16.62
CA ILE A 21 -21.32 0.80 -15.26
C ILE A 21 -20.44 -0.30 -14.66
N THR A 22 -20.02 -1.28 -15.47
CA THR A 22 -19.23 -2.42 -15.00
C THR A 22 -17.77 -2.06 -14.74
N TYR A 23 -17.15 -1.26 -15.61
CA TYR A 23 -15.70 -1.01 -15.57
C TYR A 23 -15.30 0.32 -14.93
N PHE A 24 -16.19 1.31 -14.87
CA PHE A 24 -15.88 2.60 -14.24
C PHE A 24 -15.48 2.50 -12.76
N PRO A 25 -16.08 1.62 -11.92
CA PRO A 25 -15.61 1.42 -10.55
C PRO A 25 -14.14 0.96 -10.46
N MET A 26 -13.67 0.18 -11.44
CA MET A 26 -12.27 -0.26 -11.48
C MET A 26 -11.30 0.90 -11.71
N LEU A 27 -11.72 1.94 -12.46
CA LEU A 27 -10.90 3.14 -12.64
C LEU A 27 -10.70 3.87 -11.31
N SER A 28 -11.76 3.99 -10.50
CA SER A 28 -11.68 4.63 -9.18
C SER A 28 -10.79 3.86 -8.21
N ILE A 29 -10.83 2.52 -8.26
CA ILE A 29 -9.94 1.66 -7.47
C ILE A 29 -8.49 1.86 -7.91
N ALA A 30 -8.23 1.89 -9.22
CA ALA A 30 -6.90 2.10 -9.78
C ALA A 30 -6.32 3.46 -9.40
N THR A 31 -7.07 4.55 -9.60
CA THR A 31 -6.62 5.90 -9.26
C THR A 31 -6.45 6.04 -7.74
N GLY A 32 -7.37 5.53 -6.93
CA GLY A 32 -7.29 5.57 -5.46
C GLY A 32 -6.10 4.79 -4.89
N TYR A 33 -5.86 3.58 -5.41
CA TYR A 33 -4.67 2.79 -5.09
C TYR A 33 -3.39 3.57 -5.40
N THR A 34 -3.29 4.12 -6.61
CA THR A 34 -2.12 4.90 -7.03
C THR A 34 -1.92 6.14 -6.19
N ALA A 35 -2.99 6.91 -5.88
CA ALA A 35 -2.91 8.10 -5.05
C ALA A 35 -2.37 7.78 -3.65
N LYS A 36 -2.94 6.77 -3.00
CA LYS A 36 -2.52 6.31 -1.68
C LYS A 36 -1.07 5.82 -1.68
N LYS A 37 -0.70 5.02 -2.69
CA LYS A 37 0.64 4.42 -2.81
C LYS A 37 1.70 5.49 -3.04
N VAL A 38 1.52 6.34 -4.05
CA VAL A 38 2.45 7.42 -4.37
C VAL A 38 2.59 8.40 -3.22
N CYS A 39 1.47 8.80 -2.59
CA CYS A 39 1.52 9.66 -1.39
C CYS A 39 2.42 9.03 -0.32
N THR A 40 2.21 7.75 0.00
CA THR A 40 2.96 7.07 1.06
C THR A 40 4.45 7.00 0.70
N CYS A 41 4.77 6.54 -0.51
CA CYS A 41 6.16 6.42 -0.93
C CYS A 41 6.86 7.79 -1.04
N THR A 42 6.15 8.84 -1.42
CA THR A 42 6.72 10.20 -1.55
C THR A 42 6.97 10.84 -0.19
N PHE A 43 5.93 10.94 0.66
CA PHE A 43 6.02 11.72 1.89
C PHE A 43 6.55 10.95 3.09
N LEU A 44 6.29 9.64 3.16
CA LEU A 44 6.81 8.79 4.25
C LEU A 44 8.16 8.16 3.88
N SER A 45 8.24 7.51 2.73
CA SER A 45 9.47 6.82 2.30
C SER A 45 10.49 7.73 1.61
N LYS A 46 10.13 8.99 1.30
CA LYS A 46 10.99 9.98 0.63
C LYS A 46 11.54 9.49 -0.73
N ARG A 47 10.71 8.75 -1.47
CA ARG A 47 11.06 8.18 -2.78
C ARG A 47 10.66 9.11 -3.92
N ASP A 48 11.43 9.03 -5.00
CA ASP A 48 11.21 9.80 -6.22
C ASP A 48 10.02 9.26 -7.03
N LYS A 49 9.27 10.16 -7.69
CA LYS A 49 8.07 9.80 -8.45
C LYS A 49 8.36 8.81 -9.57
N GLN A 50 9.42 9.03 -10.35
CA GLN A 50 9.78 8.20 -11.49
C GLN A 50 10.19 6.80 -11.03
N GLU A 51 10.89 6.72 -9.90
CA GLU A 51 11.27 5.46 -9.27
C GLU A 51 10.03 4.69 -8.78
N ILE A 52 9.08 5.36 -8.12
CA ILE A 52 7.80 4.75 -7.71
C ILE A 52 7.02 4.25 -8.93
N VAL A 53 6.86 5.05 -9.99
CA VAL A 53 6.12 4.62 -11.18
C VAL A 53 6.76 3.35 -11.79
N ARG A 54 8.09 3.32 -11.88
CA ARG A 54 8.83 2.20 -12.46
C ARG A 54 8.78 0.92 -11.63
N ASN A 55 8.83 1.03 -10.30
CA ASN A 55 9.02 -0.11 -9.41
C ASN A 55 7.75 -0.55 -8.68
N ASP A 56 6.76 0.33 -8.57
CA ASP A 56 5.55 0.11 -7.79
C ASP A 56 4.26 0.15 -8.58
N LEU A 57 4.24 0.78 -9.76
CA LEU A 57 3.05 0.93 -10.61
C LEU A 57 3.21 0.23 -11.97
N TYR A 58 4.19 -0.66 -12.09
CA TYR A 58 4.54 -1.32 -13.35
C TYR A 58 3.48 -2.29 -13.89
N PHE A 59 2.49 -2.67 -13.08
CA PHE A 59 1.51 -3.68 -13.43
C PHE A 59 0.19 -3.05 -13.90
N SER A 60 -0.41 -3.65 -14.94
CA SER A 60 -1.74 -3.30 -15.44
C SER A 60 -1.87 -1.83 -15.85
N ILE A 61 -3.09 -1.29 -15.74
CA ILE A 61 -3.46 0.10 -16.07
C ILE A 61 -2.80 1.14 -15.15
N LEU A 62 -2.18 0.73 -14.03
CA LEU A 62 -1.59 1.66 -13.07
C LEU A 62 -0.43 2.47 -13.65
N SER A 63 0.28 1.88 -14.62
CA SER A 63 1.36 2.56 -15.34
C SER A 63 0.88 3.73 -16.21
N ASN A 64 -0.42 3.77 -16.52
CA ASN A 64 -1.07 4.82 -17.31
C ASN A 64 -1.85 5.82 -16.45
N VAL A 65 -1.78 5.71 -15.11
CA VAL A 65 -2.41 6.67 -14.21
C VAL A 65 -1.58 7.95 -14.19
N ASP A 66 -2.23 9.07 -14.50
CA ASP A 66 -1.66 10.40 -14.33
C ASP A 66 -1.52 10.69 -12.83
N VAL A 67 -0.36 11.24 -12.45
CA VAL A 67 -0.02 11.50 -11.05
C VAL A 67 0.43 12.95 -10.90
N ASP A 68 -0.28 13.73 -10.10
CA ASP A 68 0.07 15.08 -9.70
C ASP A 68 0.43 15.11 -8.21
N ILE A 69 1.55 15.76 -7.87
CA ILE A 69 2.08 15.82 -6.50
C ILE A 69 2.25 17.29 -6.11
N ASP A 70 1.43 17.75 -5.19
CA ASP A 70 1.55 19.06 -4.55
C ASP A 70 2.39 18.90 -3.27
N LEU A 71 3.70 19.12 -3.39
CA LEU A 71 4.65 19.01 -2.28
C LEU A 71 4.33 19.99 -1.14
N PRO A 72 4.07 21.30 -1.37
CA PRO A 72 3.72 22.23 -0.29
C PRO A 72 2.51 21.81 0.54
N LYS A 73 1.48 21.24 -0.09
CA LYS A 73 0.25 20.80 0.61
C LYS A 73 0.32 19.35 1.09
N ASN A 74 1.36 18.62 0.71
CA ASN A 74 1.50 17.18 0.92
C ASN A 74 0.34 16.35 0.33
N ILE A 75 -0.06 16.68 -0.89
CA ILE A 75 -1.21 16.08 -1.58
C ILE A 75 -0.73 15.34 -2.83
N VAL A 76 -1.35 14.19 -3.11
CA VAL A 76 -1.25 13.49 -4.39
C VAL A 76 -2.64 13.35 -4.98
N THR A 77 -2.81 13.79 -6.22
CA THR A 77 -4.04 13.57 -7.00
C THR A 77 -3.72 12.73 -8.22
N THR A 78 -4.58 11.76 -8.52
CA THR A 78 -4.39 10.86 -9.65
C THR A 78 -5.66 10.77 -10.49
N SER A 79 -5.50 10.46 -11.77
CA SER A 79 -6.62 10.22 -12.69
C SER A 79 -6.17 9.35 -13.87
N ILE A 80 -7.10 8.78 -14.63
CA ILE A 80 -6.79 8.11 -15.90
C ILE A 80 -7.44 8.91 -17.02
N PHE A 81 -6.66 9.65 -17.81
CA PHE A 81 -7.18 10.56 -18.85
C PHE A 81 -8.22 11.57 -18.30
N GLY A 82 -8.01 12.04 -17.06
CA GLY A 82 -8.93 12.95 -16.36
C GLY A 82 -10.18 12.28 -15.75
N LEU A 83 -10.34 10.96 -15.89
CA LEU A 83 -11.45 10.22 -15.32
C LEU A 83 -11.14 9.71 -13.90
N ALA A 84 -12.20 9.56 -13.11
CA ALA A 84 -12.19 9.01 -11.76
C ALA A 84 -11.07 9.59 -10.86
N PRO A 85 -10.98 10.93 -10.71
CA PRO A 85 -9.94 11.54 -9.92
C PRO A 85 -10.00 11.09 -8.46
N GLN A 86 -8.85 10.81 -7.88
CA GLN A 86 -8.72 10.38 -6.49
C GLN A 86 -7.57 11.13 -5.83
N THR A 87 -7.75 11.52 -4.56
CA THR A 87 -6.78 12.35 -3.84
C THR A 87 -6.38 11.69 -2.53
N ALA A 88 -5.07 11.69 -2.26
CA ALA A 88 -4.52 11.29 -0.97
C ALA A 88 -3.71 12.43 -0.34
N VAL A 89 -3.83 12.59 0.98
CA VAL A 89 -3.14 13.64 1.74
C VAL A 89 -2.28 13.01 2.82
N PHE A 90 -1.01 13.41 2.90
CA PHE A 90 -0.14 13.02 3.99
C PHE A 90 -0.37 13.88 5.22
N ARG A 91 -0.66 13.21 6.34
CA ARG A 91 -0.79 13.82 7.67
C ARG A 91 0.28 13.25 8.58
N LYS A 92 1.12 14.12 9.15
CA LYS A 92 2.18 13.71 10.10
C LYS A 92 1.58 12.91 11.27
N GLY A 93 2.16 11.76 11.57
CA GLY A 93 1.71 10.85 12.64
C GLY A 93 0.68 9.79 12.21
N ILE A 94 -0.10 10.04 11.16
CA ILE A 94 -1.07 9.06 10.62
C ILE A 94 -0.54 8.42 9.32
N GLY A 95 0.21 9.18 8.53
CA GLY A 95 0.60 8.81 7.18
C GLY A 95 -0.38 9.36 6.13
N CYS A 96 -0.41 8.75 4.95
CA CYS A 96 -1.31 9.17 3.88
C CYS A 96 -2.73 8.67 4.11
N ILE A 97 -3.73 9.48 3.77
CA ILE A 97 -5.16 9.14 3.87
C ILE A 97 -5.76 9.36 2.48
N LEU A 98 -6.49 8.38 1.97
CA LEU A 98 -7.28 8.54 0.75
C LEU A 98 -8.56 9.30 1.12
N LEU A 99 -8.87 10.37 0.40
CA LEU A 99 -10.05 11.19 0.64
C LEU A 99 -11.24 10.62 -0.14
N ASP A 100 -12.31 10.25 0.56
CA ASP A 100 -13.54 9.72 -0.02
C ASP A 100 -14.77 10.55 0.41
N GLY A 101 -14.69 11.30 1.52
CA GLY A 101 -15.77 12.17 2.01
C GLY A 101 -15.31 13.50 2.58
N ALA A 102 -16.27 14.41 2.85
CA ALA A 102 -16.00 15.72 3.42
C ALA A 102 -15.30 15.62 4.80
N ASP A 103 -15.61 14.59 5.57
CA ASP A 103 -15.03 14.35 6.90
C ASP A 103 -13.51 14.10 6.84
N ASP A 104 -13.02 13.46 5.76
CA ASP A 104 -11.60 13.13 5.61
C ASP A 104 -10.71 14.37 5.52
N TYR A 105 -11.26 15.51 5.09
CA TYR A 105 -10.54 16.77 4.99
C TYR A 105 -10.28 17.39 6.37
N HIS A 106 -11.15 17.13 7.34
CA HIS A 106 -11.13 17.79 8.65
C HIS A 106 -10.54 16.95 9.79
N VAL A 107 -9.99 15.76 9.50
CA VAL A 107 -9.35 14.89 10.50
C VAL A 107 -8.15 15.60 11.15
N LYS A 108 -8.29 15.94 12.43
CA LYS A 108 -7.20 16.43 13.28
C LYS A 108 -6.65 15.28 14.10
N PHE A 109 -5.33 15.12 14.09
CA PHE A 109 -4.63 14.14 14.89
C PHE A 109 -3.50 14.84 15.63
N ASN A 110 -3.30 14.50 16.90
CA ASN A 110 -2.22 15.02 17.70
C ASN A 110 -1.04 14.05 17.64
N PRO A 111 0.00 14.30 16.83
CA PRO A 111 1.11 13.37 16.66
C PRO A 111 1.94 13.17 17.93
N ASN A 112 1.80 14.05 18.93
CA ASN A 112 2.59 14.03 20.17
C ASN A 112 2.17 12.94 21.17
N GLU A 113 1.05 12.24 20.96
CA GLU A 113 0.63 11.16 21.88
C GLU A 113 1.37 9.84 21.65
N LEU A 114 2.10 9.67 20.54
CA LEU A 114 2.61 8.35 20.12
C LEU A 114 4.13 8.15 20.18
N LEU A 115 4.96 9.15 20.49
CA LEU A 115 6.40 9.04 20.21
C LEU A 115 7.29 9.56 21.32
N ASP A 116 7.37 8.78 22.40
CA ASP A 116 8.59 8.66 23.21
C ASP A 116 9.06 7.19 23.31
N ALA A 117 8.55 6.34 22.41
CA ALA A 117 9.08 4.99 22.26
C ALA A 117 10.47 5.09 21.67
N LYS A 118 11.51 4.90 22.50
CA LYS A 118 12.84 4.55 22.01
C LYS A 118 12.66 3.38 21.05
N VAL A 119 12.94 3.62 19.77
CA VAL A 119 13.08 2.54 18.81
C VAL A 119 14.28 1.75 19.31
N ASP A 120 14.01 0.58 19.89
CA ASP A 120 15.05 -0.36 20.24
C ASP A 120 15.67 -0.84 18.93
N THR A 121 16.84 -0.29 18.61
CA THR A 121 17.62 -0.69 17.45
C THR A 121 18.29 -2.02 17.79
N LEU A 122 17.47 -3.07 17.90
CA LEU A 122 17.83 -4.44 18.31
C LEU A 122 19.02 -5.06 17.54
N PHE A 123 19.54 -4.39 16.50
CA PHE A 123 20.44 -4.96 15.50
C PHE A 123 21.60 -4.05 15.07
N GLU A 124 22.03 -3.05 15.88
CA GLU A 124 23.16 -2.18 15.51
C GLU A 124 24.49 -2.93 15.34
N GLN A 125 24.65 -4.10 15.97
CA GLN A 125 25.86 -4.92 15.86
C GLN A 125 25.63 -6.12 14.94
N LYS A 126 26.42 -6.20 13.87
CA LYS A 126 26.51 -7.38 13.00
C LYS A 126 27.46 -8.38 13.65
N TYR A 127 26.95 -9.53 14.10
CA TYR A 127 27.81 -10.61 14.59
C TYR A 127 27.88 -11.76 13.58
N ILE A 128 29.05 -12.38 13.49
CA ILE A 128 29.22 -13.67 12.83
C ILE A 128 28.71 -14.73 13.80
N THR A 129 27.62 -15.41 13.48
CA THR A 129 27.12 -16.50 14.32
C THR A 129 27.85 -17.80 14.02
N VAL A 130 28.22 -18.53 15.07
CA VAL A 130 28.75 -19.90 14.95
C VAL A 130 27.69 -20.82 14.32
N GLY A 131 28.11 -21.62 13.35
CA GLY A 131 27.25 -22.59 12.65
C GLY A 131 26.61 -22.11 11.35
N THR A 132 26.97 -20.92 10.86
CA THR A 132 26.48 -20.40 9.57
C THR A 132 27.59 -20.37 8.53
N ASP A 133 27.37 -21.05 7.40
CA ASP A 133 28.23 -20.95 6.21
C ASP A 133 27.95 -19.62 5.49
N GLN A 134 28.86 -18.67 5.66
CA GLN A 134 28.72 -17.30 5.12
C GLN A 134 28.69 -17.28 3.58
N ASN A 135 29.39 -18.21 2.92
CA ASN A 135 29.40 -18.26 1.46
C ASN A 135 28.04 -18.72 0.93
N LYS A 136 27.46 -19.77 1.52
CA LYS A 136 26.11 -20.23 1.14
C LYS A 136 25.04 -19.18 1.46
N LEU A 137 25.17 -18.50 2.60
CA LEU A 137 24.27 -17.40 2.97
C LEU A 137 24.33 -16.27 1.94
N GLN A 138 25.54 -15.81 1.59
CA GLN A 138 25.72 -14.75 0.62
C GLN A 138 25.19 -15.16 -0.76
N GLN A 139 25.45 -16.39 -1.20
CA GLN A 139 24.89 -16.92 -2.46
C GLN A 139 23.36 -16.93 -2.46
N ALA A 140 22.72 -17.34 -1.36
CA ALA A 140 21.26 -17.33 -1.24
C ALA A 140 20.70 -15.90 -1.28
N ILE A 141 21.36 -14.95 -0.60
CA ILE A 141 21.00 -13.54 -0.62
C ILE A 141 21.16 -12.98 -2.03
N ASP A 142 22.28 -13.22 -2.71
CA ASP A 142 22.51 -12.75 -4.07
C ASP A 142 21.49 -13.34 -5.05
N HIS A 143 21.14 -14.61 -4.86
CA HIS A 143 20.07 -15.26 -5.61
C HIS A 143 18.68 -14.70 -5.31
N ALA A 144 18.47 -13.89 -4.26
CA ALA A 144 17.20 -13.19 -4.07
C ALA A 144 17.08 -11.93 -4.93
N PHE A 145 18.19 -11.38 -5.42
CA PHE A 145 18.22 -10.17 -6.26
C PHE A 145 18.34 -10.51 -7.75
N ASP A 146 17.99 -9.53 -8.58
CA ASP A 146 18.15 -9.58 -10.04
C ASP A 146 18.92 -8.34 -10.52
N PRO A 147 20.25 -8.29 -10.33
CA PRO A 147 21.05 -7.10 -10.63
C PRO A 147 21.04 -6.72 -12.12
N ASP A 148 20.82 -7.70 -12.99
CA ASP A 148 20.80 -7.52 -14.44
C ASP A 148 19.41 -7.16 -14.97
N ASN A 149 18.39 -7.10 -14.10
CA ASN A 149 16.98 -6.84 -14.44
C ASN A 149 16.42 -7.73 -15.57
N GLN A 150 16.91 -8.97 -15.68
CA GLN A 150 16.49 -9.91 -16.73
C GLN A 150 15.17 -10.62 -16.36
N LEU A 151 14.84 -10.67 -15.07
CA LEU A 151 13.66 -11.33 -14.51
C LEU A 151 12.64 -10.26 -14.12
N ILE A 152 11.66 -10.02 -15.01
CA ILE A 152 10.58 -9.02 -14.84
C ILE A 152 9.88 -9.14 -13.48
N GLU A 153 9.76 -10.37 -12.95
CA GLU A 153 9.04 -10.70 -11.72
C GLU A 153 9.88 -10.51 -10.44
N LYS A 154 11.22 -10.41 -10.54
CA LYS A 154 12.11 -10.46 -9.38
C LYS A 154 12.58 -9.06 -8.98
N ARG A 155 11.75 -8.38 -8.18
CA ARG A 155 11.95 -6.99 -7.76
C ARG A 155 12.22 -6.85 -6.25
N THR A 156 13.16 -7.66 -5.76
CA THR A 156 13.54 -7.66 -4.34
C THR A 156 14.14 -6.32 -3.94
N THR A 157 13.51 -5.65 -2.98
CA THR A 157 13.95 -4.34 -2.47
C THR A 157 14.96 -4.50 -1.33
N ALA A 158 14.77 -5.49 -0.47
CA ALA A 158 15.62 -5.77 0.68
C ALA A 158 15.55 -7.25 1.09
N VAL A 159 16.65 -7.76 1.64
CA VAL A 159 16.73 -9.06 2.32
C VAL A 159 17.48 -8.85 3.63
N LEU A 160 16.91 -9.28 4.75
CA LEU A 160 17.51 -9.25 6.07
C LEU A 160 17.43 -10.65 6.67
N VAL A 161 18.49 -11.11 7.33
CA VAL A 161 18.54 -12.42 7.98
C VAL A 161 18.93 -12.24 9.44
N ILE A 162 18.03 -12.65 10.33
CA ILE A 162 18.23 -12.62 11.78
C ILE A 162 18.39 -14.06 12.28
N HIS A 163 19.41 -14.30 13.09
CA HIS A 163 19.67 -15.60 13.71
C HIS A 163 20.15 -15.39 15.16
N LYS A 164 19.46 -16.01 16.12
CA LYS A 164 19.75 -15.87 17.57
C LYS A 164 19.89 -14.40 17.97
N ASP A 165 18.85 -13.62 17.69
CA ASP A 165 18.75 -12.20 18.03
C ASP A 165 19.81 -11.30 17.36
N THR A 166 20.56 -11.83 16.40
CA THR A 166 21.58 -11.10 15.65
C THR A 166 21.17 -10.92 14.21
N LEU A 167 21.31 -9.70 13.68
CA LEU A 167 21.31 -9.46 12.23
C LEU A 167 22.63 -9.95 11.63
N ILE A 168 22.60 -11.09 10.95
CA ILE A 168 23.79 -11.74 10.40
C ILE A 168 24.06 -11.34 8.95
N ALA A 169 23.04 -10.86 8.23
CA ALA A 169 23.19 -10.33 6.88
C ALA A 169 22.05 -9.39 6.52
N GLU A 170 22.36 -8.40 5.68
CA GLU A 170 21.37 -7.54 5.04
C GLU A 170 21.88 -7.09 3.66
N LYS A 171 20.96 -6.93 2.72
CA LYS A 171 21.23 -6.38 1.39
C LYS A 171 20.01 -5.60 0.92
N TYR A 172 20.25 -4.49 0.23
CA TYR A 172 19.22 -3.61 -0.30
C TYR A 172 19.49 -3.34 -1.78
N ALA A 173 18.43 -3.30 -2.59
CA ALA A 173 18.51 -2.81 -3.96
C ALA A 173 18.47 -1.27 -3.95
N PRO A 174 19.22 -0.56 -4.83
CA PRO A 174 19.04 0.89 -4.95
C PRO A 174 17.60 1.27 -5.34
N PRO A 175 17.01 2.34 -4.79
CA PRO A 175 17.55 3.29 -3.81
C PRO A 175 17.28 2.92 -2.33
N PHE A 176 16.78 1.71 -2.06
CA PHE A 176 16.39 1.26 -0.72
C PHE A 176 17.60 1.17 0.22
N ASN A 177 17.34 1.41 1.50
CA ASN A 177 18.33 1.32 2.57
C ASN A 177 17.63 1.02 3.90
N ALA A 178 18.42 0.74 4.94
CA ALA A 178 17.92 0.35 6.26
C ALA A 178 16.97 1.38 6.92
N ALA A 179 17.11 2.68 6.60
CA ALA A 179 16.28 3.74 7.17
C ALA A 179 15.00 4.02 6.36
N MET A 180 14.83 3.38 5.20
CA MET A 180 13.70 3.64 4.31
C MET A 180 12.50 2.78 4.68
N ALA A 181 11.41 3.42 5.13
CA ALA A 181 10.15 2.74 5.37
C ALA A 181 9.59 2.12 4.07
N GLN A 182 9.17 0.86 4.14
CA GLN A 182 8.52 0.15 3.04
C GLN A 182 7.06 -0.16 3.36
N LEU A 183 6.25 -0.36 2.31
CA LEU A 183 4.85 -0.76 2.46
C LEU A 183 4.78 -2.17 3.04
N GLY A 184 4.15 -2.32 4.21
CA GLY A 184 4.05 -3.61 4.90
C GLY A 184 3.04 -4.58 4.29
N TRP A 185 2.05 -4.10 3.53
CA TRP A 185 1.00 -4.92 2.94
C TRP A 185 0.38 -5.89 3.97
N SER A 186 0.21 -7.17 3.62
CA SER A 186 -0.32 -8.18 4.53
C SER A 186 0.61 -8.52 5.69
N MET A 187 1.90 -8.15 5.67
CA MET A 187 2.77 -8.33 6.84
C MET A 187 2.24 -7.54 8.05
N THR A 188 1.55 -6.41 7.81
CA THR A 188 0.90 -5.62 8.85
C THR A 188 -0.20 -6.39 9.60
N LYS A 189 -0.79 -7.44 8.99
CA LYS A 189 -1.77 -8.30 9.70
C LYS A 189 -1.13 -9.06 10.86
N SER A 190 0.12 -9.50 10.72
CA SER A 190 0.86 -10.18 11.79
C SER A 190 1.05 -9.25 13.00
N LEU A 191 1.38 -7.98 12.74
CA LEU A 191 1.48 -6.97 13.79
C LEU A 191 0.13 -6.70 14.45
N MET A 192 -0.94 -6.56 13.65
CA MET A 192 -2.29 -6.35 14.18
C MET A 192 -2.76 -7.54 15.04
N ASN A 193 -2.42 -8.77 14.63
CA ASN A 193 -2.73 -9.97 15.40
C ASN A 193 -1.99 -9.99 16.74
N ALA A 194 -0.71 -9.61 16.77
CA ALA A 194 0.06 -9.47 18.01
C ALA A 194 -0.58 -8.42 18.95
N PHE A 195 -0.99 -7.27 18.41
CA PHE A 195 -1.71 -6.25 19.20
C PHE A 195 -3.05 -6.76 19.74
N ALA A 196 -3.82 -7.49 18.94
CA ALA A 196 -5.06 -8.11 19.41
C ALA A 196 -4.81 -9.09 20.56
N GLY A 197 -3.75 -9.91 20.47
CA GLY A 197 -3.33 -10.81 21.54
C GLY A 197 -2.94 -10.09 22.83
N ILE A 198 -2.17 -8.99 22.73
CA ILE A 198 -1.82 -8.14 23.88
C ILE A 198 -3.08 -7.55 24.52
N LEU A 199 -4.01 -7.02 23.72
CA LEU A 199 -5.26 -6.44 24.22
C LEU A 199 -6.17 -7.48 24.88
N GLN A 200 -6.22 -8.70 24.34
CA GLN A 200 -6.90 -9.84 24.94
C GLN A 200 -6.30 -10.18 26.31
N GLN A 201 -4.97 -10.26 26.41
CA GLN A 201 -4.28 -10.53 27.67
C GLN A 201 -4.53 -9.42 28.71
N GLN A 202 -4.63 -8.17 28.26
CA GLN A 202 -4.97 -7.02 29.10
C GLN A 202 -6.47 -6.92 29.46
N GLY A 203 -7.32 -7.82 28.97
CA GLY A 203 -8.77 -7.78 29.17
C GLY A 203 -9.47 -6.60 28.47
N LYS A 204 -8.79 -5.92 27.54
CA LYS A 204 -9.34 -4.77 26.78
C LYS A 204 -10.06 -5.17 25.50
N LEU A 205 -9.86 -6.41 25.07
CA LEU A 205 -10.52 -7.03 23.94
C LEU A 205 -11.00 -8.42 24.37
N ASN A 206 -12.11 -8.88 23.78
CA ASN A 206 -12.58 -10.25 23.95
C ASN A 206 -12.73 -10.90 22.56
N LEU A 207 -11.96 -11.95 22.28
CA LEU A 207 -11.99 -12.67 21.00
C LEU A 207 -13.35 -13.28 20.66
N ASN A 208 -14.19 -13.54 21.66
CA ASN A 208 -15.56 -14.06 21.47
C ASN A 208 -16.61 -12.94 21.34
N GLN A 209 -16.19 -11.66 21.38
CA GLN A 209 -17.11 -10.55 21.24
C GLN A 209 -17.72 -10.54 19.84
N ASN A 210 -19.05 -10.54 19.79
CA ASN A 210 -19.82 -10.43 18.58
C ASN A 210 -20.54 -9.07 18.55
N ASN A 211 -21.19 -8.74 17.41
CA ASN A 211 -21.95 -7.50 17.24
C ASN A 211 -21.13 -6.21 17.49
N LEU A 212 -19.87 -6.19 17.04
CA LEU A 212 -18.92 -5.09 17.26
C LEU A 212 -19.37 -3.75 16.68
N PHE A 213 -20.18 -3.76 15.62
CA PHE A 213 -20.69 -2.56 14.97
C PHE A 213 -22.21 -2.59 14.93
N LYS A 214 -22.83 -1.41 15.13
CA LYS A 214 -24.23 -1.23 14.78
C LYS A 214 -24.35 -1.33 13.27
N LEU A 215 -25.21 -2.20 12.76
CA LEU A 215 -25.49 -2.29 11.33
C LEU A 215 -25.96 -0.91 10.83
N GLY A 216 -25.11 -0.26 10.02
CA GLY A 216 -25.45 0.99 9.35
C GLY A 216 -26.50 0.76 8.25
N PRO A 217 -27.19 1.81 7.78
CA PRO A 217 -28.23 1.69 6.76
C PRO A 217 -27.76 1.03 5.46
N MET A 218 -26.48 1.14 5.09
CA MET A 218 -25.90 0.48 3.91
C MET A 218 -25.70 -1.04 4.03
N MET A 219 -25.72 -1.61 5.24
CA MET A 219 -25.51 -3.06 5.43
C MET A 219 -26.81 -3.84 5.64
N LYS A 220 -27.99 -3.19 5.55
CA LYS A 220 -29.28 -3.88 5.66
C LYS A 220 -29.56 -4.84 4.50
N ASP A 221 -28.98 -4.57 3.33
CA ASP A 221 -29.20 -5.36 2.11
C ASP A 221 -28.04 -6.30 1.78
N ALA A 222 -26.98 -6.30 2.58
CA ALA A 222 -25.86 -7.22 2.42
C ALA A 222 -26.19 -8.57 3.09
N THR A 223 -27.02 -9.38 2.46
CA THR A 223 -27.09 -10.81 2.77
C THR A 223 -25.79 -11.46 2.32
N PHE A 224 -24.87 -11.67 3.25
CA PHE A 224 -23.80 -12.64 3.05
C PHE A 224 -24.43 -14.04 3.18
N GLN A 225 -24.60 -14.72 2.05
CA GLN A 225 -24.86 -16.16 2.02
C GLN A 225 -23.60 -16.94 2.34
#